data_AF-A0A9N9MRM7-F1
#
_entry.id   AF-A0A9N9MRM7-F1
#
_cell.length_a   1.000
_cell.length_b   1.000
_cell.length_c   1.000
_cell.angle_alpha   90.00
_cell.angle_beta   90.00
_cell.angle_gamma   90.00
#
_symmetry.space_group_name_H-M   'P 1'
#
loop_
_entity.id
_entity.type
_entity.pdbx_description
1 polymer ?
#
loop_
_entity_poly.entity_id
_entity_poly.type
_entity_poly.pdbx_seq_one_letter_code
_entity_poly.pdbx_strand_id
1 'polypeptide(L)'
;MQQCIAECTCFIPYCYGYKKEVHNMSDVRYTVCLSKKNSPKIKKLPPTTKAFDLHIKRCHLQACIWNAAASPFPPSLNPTDYGFAKNEATHSLVPIQLPSNKGLAPPELLKSLRCSCSSEMPCSTSRCSCAHVGLPCKEFCECEGGQLCGNLRTREAQLNGSDSKMSTSDSEYSVI
;
A
#
# COMPACT_ATOMS: atom_id res chain seq x y z
N MET A 1 5.29 21.76 3.40
CA MET A 1 5.34 20.30 3.17
C MET A 1 4.04 19.73 2.60
N GLN A 2 2.86 20.03 3.17
CA GLN A 2 1.57 19.49 2.70
C GLN A 2 1.29 19.80 1.22
N GLN A 3 1.53 21.03 0.77
CA GLN A 3 1.37 21.40 -0.64
C GLN A 3 2.24 20.55 -1.58
N CYS A 4 3.53 20.38 -1.27
CA CYS A 4 4.43 19.53 -2.06
C CYS A 4 3.95 18.07 -2.12
N ILE A 5 3.44 17.52 -1.01
CA ILE A 5 2.84 16.17 -1.02
C ILE A 5 1.61 16.13 -1.93
N ALA A 6 0.74 17.13 -1.87
CA ALA A 6 -0.45 17.20 -2.73
C ALA A 6 -0.08 17.26 -4.22
N GLU A 7 0.84 18.14 -4.60
CA GLU A 7 1.34 18.26 -5.97
C GLU A 7 1.97 16.95 -6.47
N CYS A 8 2.81 16.30 -5.65
CA CYS A 8 3.37 15.00 -5.97
C CYS A 8 2.29 13.90 -6.08
N THR A 9 1.24 13.96 -5.25
CA THR A 9 0.13 12.99 -5.28
C THR A 9 -0.71 13.13 -6.55
N CYS A 10 -0.82 14.32 -7.12
CA CYS A 10 -1.44 14.51 -8.44
C CYS A 10 -0.56 13.97 -9.58
N PHE A 11 0.76 14.17 -9.50
CA PHE A 11 1.67 13.83 -10.61
C PHE A 11 2.08 12.35 -10.67
N ILE A 12 2.49 11.75 -9.56
CA ILE A 12 3.05 10.39 -9.53
C ILE A 12 2.12 9.29 -10.05
N PRO A 13 0.78 9.34 -9.88
CA PRO A 13 -0.14 8.36 -10.47
C PRO A 13 -0.01 8.22 -11.99
N TYR A 14 0.32 9.31 -12.70
CA TYR A 14 0.55 9.27 -14.15
C TYR A 14 1.73 8.36 -14.52
N CYS A 15 2.76 8.26 -13.66
CA CYS A 15 3.89 7.34 -13.87
C CYS A 15 3.48 5.86 -13.78
N TYR A 16 2.33 5.56 -13.17
CA TYR A 16 1.74 4.22 -13.11
C TYR A 16 0.67 3.98 -14.20
N GLY A 17 0.51 4.92 -15.14
CA GLY A 17 -0.52 4.86 -16.18
C GLY A 17 -1.92 5.18 -15.67
N TYR A 18 -2.04 5.73 -14.46
CA TYR A 18 -3.31 6.14 -13.87
C TYR A 18 -3.61 7.59 -14.28
N LYS A 19 -4.63 7.79 -15.12
CA LYS A 19 -4.92 9.09 -15.76
C LYS A 19 -6.03 9.91 -15.09
N LYS A 20 -6.64 9.38 -14.02
CA LYS A 20 -7.68 10.10 -13.29
C LYS A 20 -7.04 10.89 -12.16
N GLU A 21 -7.68 11.99 -11.80
CA GLU A 21 -7.34 12.74 -10.61
C GLU A 21 -7.54 11.85 -9.36
N VAL A 22 -6.59 11.93 -8.43
CA VAL A 22 -6.55 11.15 -7.20
C VAL A 22 -5.94 11.97 -6.10
N HIS A 23 -6.46 11.76 -4.88
CA HIS A 23 -6.00 12.46 -3.69
C HIS A 23 -5.19 11.56 -2.74
N ASN A 24 -5.01 10.28 -3.08
CA ASN A 24 -4.22 9.36 -2.28
C ASN A 24 -3.60 8.23 -3.14
N MET A 25 -2.43 7.76 -2.74
CA MET A 25 -1.68 6.73 -3.47
C MET A 25 -2.17 5.30 -3.20
N SER A 26 -2.86 5.08 -2.08
CA SER A 26 -3.42 3.76 -1.74
C SER A 26 -4.50 3.33 -2.74
N ASP A 27 -5.36 4.24 -3.21
CA ASP A 27 -6.40 3.93 -4.20
C ASP A 27 -5.79 3.64 -5.57
N VAL A 28 -4.73 4.36 -5.94
CA VAL A 28 -3.94 4.08 -7.14
C VAL A 28 -3.32 2.69 -7.03
N ARG A 29 -2.68 2.39 -5.89
CA ARG A 29 -2.12 1.06 -5.62
C ARG A 29 -3.16 -0.04 -5.74
N TYR A 30 -4.34 0.18 -5.16
CA TYR A 30 -5.45 -0.76 -5.20
C TYR A 30 -5.94 -1.00 -6.63
N THR A 31 -6.19 0.07 -7.38
CA THR A 31 -6.66 -0.03 -8.76
C THR A 31 -5.63 -0.69 -9.67
N VAL A 32 -4.35 -0.37 -9.52
CA VAL A 32 -3.27 -1.02 -10.26
C VAL A 32 -3.19 -2.51 -9.92
N CYS A 33 -3.39 -2.88 -8.66
CA CYS A 33 -3.44 -4.28 -8.21
C CYS A 33 -4.60 -5.06 -8.87
N LEU A 34 -5.77 -4.43 -9.01
CA LEU A 34 -6.96 -5.01 -9.63
C LEU A 34 -6.87 -5.14 -11.15
N SER A 35 -5.92 -4.47 -11.80
CA SER A 35 -5.82 -4.47 -13.25
C SER A 35 -5.63 -5.89 -13.80
N LYS A 36 -6.58 -6.33 -14.65
CA LYS A 36 -6.59 -7.68 -15.23
C LYS A 36 -5.52 -7.90 -16.30
N LYS A 37 -4.97 -6.83 -16.88
CA LYS A 37 -4.08 -6.90 -18.06
C LYS A 37 -2.75 -7.62 -17.80
N ASN A 38 -2.26 -7.65 -16.56
CA ASN A 38 -1.13 -8.46 -16.10
C ASN A 38 -1.07 -8.38 -14.58
N SER A 39 -0.86 -9.50 -13.86
CA SER A 39 -0.59 -9.48 -12.42
C SER A 39 0.62 -8.58 -12.15
N PRO A 40 0.47 -7.41 -11.51
CA PRO A 40 1.58 -6.52 -11.29
C PRO A 40 2.55 -7.21 -10.33
N LYS A 41 3.83 -7.27 -10.68
CA LYS A 41 4.85 -7.67 -9.71
C LYS A 41 4.77 -6.71 -8.52
N ILE A 42 4.83 -7.20 -7.28
CA ILE A 42 4.70 -6.38 -6.07
C ILE A 42 5.58 -5.13 -6.12
N LYS A 43 6.81 -5.26 -6.63
CA LYS A 43 7.78 -4.16 -6.81
C LYS A 43 7.37 -3.07 -7.81
N LYS A 44 6.36 -3.32 -8.65
CA LYS A 44 5.80 -2.36 -9.62
C LYS A 44 4.51 -1.70 -9.12
N LEU A 45 3.99 -2.13 -7.97
CA LEU A 45 2.82 -1.49 -7.39
C LEU A 45 3.17 -0.08 -6.89
N PRO A 46 2.26 0.90 -7.05
CA PRO A 46 2.38 2.20 -6.40
C PRO A 46 2.60 2.06 -4.90
N PRO A 47 3.32 2.97 -4.24
CA PRO A 47 3.46 2.99 -2.79
C PRO A 47 2.10 3.15 -2.12
N THR A 48 1.99 2.77 -0.85
CA THR A 48 0.85 3.20 -0.01
C THR A 48 0.97 4.69 0.29
N THR A 49 -0.14 5.38 0.58
CA THR A 49 -0.12 6.82 0.90
C THR A 49 0.90 7.17 1.98
N LYS A 50 0.91 6.42 3.10
CA LYS A 50 1.87 6.68 4.19
C LYS A 50 3.33 6.48 3.76
N ALA A 51 3.62 5.46 2.95
CA ALA A 51 4.97 5.22 2.46
C ALA A 51 5.42 6.31 1.47
N PHE A 52 4.47 6.78 0.66
CA PHE A 52 4.66 7.89 -0.26
C PHE A 52 4.95 9.20 0.48
N ASP A 53 4.16 9.55 1.50
CA ASP A 53 4.35 10.76 2.30
C ASP A 53 5.74 10.82 2.93
N LEU A 54 6.18 9.71 3.53
CA LEU A 54 7.52 9.59 4.11
C LEU A 54 8.62 9.70 3.04
N HIS A 55 8.39 9.16 1.84
CA HIS A 55 9.34 9.28 0.73
C HIS A 55 9.47 10.74 0.26
N ILE A 56 8.35 11.43 0.01
CA ILE A 56 8.35 12.84 -0.41
C ILE A 56 9.01 13.73 0.64
N LYS A 57 8.72 13.52 1.93
CA LYS A 57 9.39 14.22 3.03
C LYS A 57 10.92 14.07 2.97
N ARG A 58 11.44 12.85 2.82
CA ARG A 58 12.88 12.61 2.73
C ARG A 58 13.51 13.20 1.48
N CYS A 59 12.85 13.06 0.33
CA CYS A 59 13.29 13.67 -0.93
C CYS A 59 13.35 15.19 -0.82
N HIS A 60 12.36 15.82 -0.19
CA HIS A 60 12.33 17.26 0.03
C HIS A 60 13.49 17.71 0.94
N LEU A 61 13.72 17.04 2.06
CA LEU A 61 14.88 17.32 2.93
C LEU A 61 16.20 17.23 2.13
N GLN A 62 16.37 16.15 1.36
CA GLN A 62 17.58 15.94 0.57
C GLN A 62 17.78 17.02 -0.49
N ALA A 63 16.70 17.42 -1.18
CA ALA A 63 16.74 18.48 -2.17
C ALA A 63 17.10 19.84 -1.55
N CYS A 64 16.55 20.17 -0.37
CA CYS A 64 16.89 21.40 0.35
C CYS A 64 18.37 21.43 0.76
N ILE A 65 18.90 20.31 1.26
CA ILE A 65 20.33 20.19 1.61
C ILE A 65 21.21 20.41 0.38
N TRP A 66 20.90 19.76 -0.75
CA TRP A 66 21.67 19.90 -1.97
C TRP A 66 21.59 21.31 -2.55
N ASN A 67 20.41 21.92 -2.54
CA ASN A 67 20.21 23.28 -3.03
C ASN A 67 21.00 24.30 -2.20
N ALA A 68 21.19 24.03 -0.91
CA ALA A 68 21.96 24.87 0.00
C ALA A 68 23.43 24.45 0.17
N ALA A 69 23.94 23.49 -0.63
CA ALA A 69 25.26 22.89 -0.39
C ALA A 69 26.42 23.89 -0.47
N ALA A 70 26.31 24.91 -1.32
CA ALA A 70 27.31 25.99 -1.43
C ALA A 70 26.97 27.22 -0.57
N SER A 71 25.82 27.22 0.12
CA SER A 71 25.43 28.33 0.98
C SER A 71 26.25 28.29 2.27
N PRO A 72 26.89 29.39 2.69
CA PRO A 72 27.51 29.48 4.01
C PRO A 72 26.48 29.39 5.15
N PHE A 73 25.20 29.64 4.86
CA PHE A 73 24.10 29.58 5.81
C PHE A 73 23.00 28.64 5.27
N PRO A 74 23.13 27.32 5.44
CA PRO A 74 22.11 26.38 5.03
C PRO A 74 20.85 26.50 5.91
N PRO A 75 19.67 26.13 5.40
CA PRO A 75 18.43 26.17 6.16
C PRO A 75 18.50 25.20 7.35
N SER A 76 18.00 25.64 8.51
CA SER A 76 17.90 24.78 9.70
C SER A 76 16.69 23.87 9.55
N LEU A 77 16.93 22.64 9.09
CA LEU A 77 15.91 21.61 8.90
C LEU A 77 16.13 20.48 9.89
N ASN A 78 15.11 20.13 10.65
CA ASN A 78 15.16 19.01 11.57
C ASN A 78 14.73 17.71 10.86
N PRO A 79 15.62 16.70 10.69
CA PRO A 79 15.29 15.47 9.97
C PRO A 79 14.10 14.70 10.53
N THR A 80 13.75 14.88 11.82
CA THR A 80 12.60 14.19 12.43
C THR A 80 11.27 14.62 11.82
N ASP A 81 11.20 15.84 11.29
CA ASP A 81 9.99 16.36 10.62
C ASP A 81 9.83 15.75 9.21
N TYR A 82 10.91 15.15 8.69
CA TYR A 82 11.03 14.64 7.33
C TYR A 82 11.10 13.11 7.25
N GLY A 83 10.57 12.40 8.25
CA GLY A 83 10.41 10.95 8.17
C GLY A 83 11.62 10.14 8.65
N PHE A 84 12.46 10.74 9.50
CA PHE A 84 13.49 10.06 10.28
C PHE A 84 13.09 9.99 11.76
N ALA A 85 13.56 8.98 12.47
CA ALA A 85 13.49 8.88 13.92
C ALA A 85 14.90 8.88 14.49
N LYS A 86 15.06 9.41 15.72
CA LYS A 86 16.30 9.29 16.47
C LYS A 86 16.37 7.90 17.08
N ASN A 87 17.49 7.22 16.89
CA ASN A 87 17.84 6.02 17.62
C ASN A 87 18.70 6.44 18.81
N GLU A 88 18.11 6.44 20.01
CA GLU A 88 18.81 6.85 21.24
C GLU A 88 19.98 5.92 21.60
N ALA A 89 19.89 4.63 21.24
CA ALA A 89 20.95 3.66 21.57
C ALA A 89 22.20 3.84 20.68
N THR A 90 22.02 4.21 19.42
CA THR A 90 23.12 4.39 18.47
C THR A 90 23.43 5.85 18.15
N HIS A 91 22.70 6.78 18.77
CA HIS A 91 22.74 8.22 18.49
C HIS A 91 22.68 8.56 16.99
N SER A 92 21.89 7.80 16.23
CA SER A 92 21.80 7.93 14.77
C SER A 92 20.39 8.25 14.31
N LEU A 93 20.26 8.79 13.09
CA LEU A 93 18.98 8.99 12.44
C LEU A 93 18.66 7.76 11.58
N VAL A 94 17.49 7.18 11.81
CA VAL A 94 17.01 6.02 11.04
C VAL A 94 15.73 6.38 10.29
N PRO A 95 15.55 5.96 9.02
CA PRO A 95 14.30 6.18 8.32
C PRO A 95 13.13 5.48 9.02
N ILE A 96 12.00 6.18 9.15
CA ILE A 96 10.77 5.56 9.67
C ILE A 96 10.31 4.48 8.67
N GLN A 97 10.19 3.24 9.16
CA GLN A 97 9.70 2.10 8.39
C GLN A 97 8.20 1.87 8.58
N LEU A 98 7.57 1.34 7.53
CA LEU A 98 6.16 0.94 7.52
C LEU A 98 6.01 -0.54 7.13
N PRO A 99 5.10 -1.29 7.76
CA PRO A 99 4.39 -0.94 8.99
C PRO A 99 5.35 -0.86 10.19
N SER A 100 5.18 0.14 11.04
CA SER A 100 5.95 0.27 12.28
C SER A 100 5.63 -0.94 13.15
N ASN A 101 6.62 -1.79 13.43
CA ASN A 101 6.51 -3.00 14.26
C ASN A 101 5.83 -4.23 13.64
N LYS A 102 5.73 -4.36 12.30
CA LYS A 102 5.27 -5.61 11.65
C LYS A 102 6.13 -5.96 10.43
N GLY A 103 6.15 -7.23 10.04
CA GLY A 103 6.80 -7.67 8.80
C GLY A 103 6.19 -7.00 7.57
N LEU A 104 7.00 -6.75 6.54
CA LEU A 104 6.61 -6.05 5.29
C LEU A 104 5.38 -6.66 4.60
N ALA A 105 5.29 -7.99 4.62
CA ALA A 105 4.13 -8.79 4.25
C ALA A 105 4.38 -10.25 4.72
N PRO A 106 3.32 -11.03 4.98
CA PRO A 106 3.44 -12.49 5.11
C PRO A 106 4.16 -13.09 3.89
N PRO A 107 5.09 -14.05 4.07
CA PRO A 107 5.86 -14.66 2.98
C PRO A 107 4.97 -15.24 1.85
N GLU A 108 3.76 -15.66 2.20
CA GLU A 108 2.76 -16.21 1.29
C GLU A 108 2.33 -15.18 0.25
N LEU A 109 2.18 -13.91 0.66
CA LEU A 109 1.81 -12.79 -0.22
C LEU A 109 2.94 -12.36 -1.15
N LEU A 110 4.20 -12.72 -0.85
CA LEU A 110 5.36 -12.35 -1.67
C LEU A 110 5.50 -13.22 -2.93
N LYS A 111 4.93 -14.44 -2.92
CA LYS A 111 5.08 -15.42 -4.01
C LYS A 111 4.04 -15.24 -5.12
N SER A 112 2.76 -15.03 -4.76
CA SER A 112 1.68 -14.85 -5.72
C SER A 112 0.57 -14.00 -5.09
N LEU A 113 0.29 -12.85 -5.68
CA LEU A 113 -0.77 -11.96 -5.21
C LEU A 113 -2.17 -12.49 -5.54
N ARG A 114 -2.33 -13.20 -6.67
CA ARG A 114 -3.65 -13.60 -7.21
C ARG A 114 -3.54 -14.92 -7.96
N CYS A 115 -4.60 -15.73 -7.97
CA CYS A 115 -4.66 -16.88 -8.86
C CYS A 115 -5.07 -16.48 -10.28
N SER A 116 -4.64 -17.27 -11.27
CA SER A 116 -5.02 -17.15 -12.68
C SER A 116 -6.05 -18.19 -13.11
N CYS A 117 -6.89 -18.68 -12.19
CA CYS A 117 -7.88 -19.71 -12.48
C CYS A 117 -9.07 -19.13 -13.25
N SER A 118 -9.33 -19.62 -14.46
CA SER A 118 -10.38 -19.12 -15.38
C SER A 118 -11.27 -20.22 -15.97
N SER A 119 -11.31 -21.41 -15.37
CA SER A 119 -12.21 -22.51 -15.78
C SER A 119 -13.66 -22.24 -15.37
N GLU A 120 -14.62 -22.99 -15.91
CA GLU A 120 -16.04 -22.92 -15.51
C GLU A 120 -16.25 -23.10 -14.00
N MET A 121 -15.45 -23.98 -13.39
CA MET A 121 -15.37 -24.19 -11.93
C MET A 121 -13.97 -23.80 -11.44
N PRO A 122 -13.66 -22.50 -11.30
CA PRO A 122 -12.30 -22.04 -10.97
C PRO A 122 -11.93 -22.40 -9.54
N CYS A 123 -10.64 -22.62 -9.29
CA CYS A 123 -10.09 -22.90 -7.95
C CYS A 123 -10.61 -24.16 -7.25
N SER A 124 -11.25 -25.07 -7.98
CA SER A 124 -11.73 -26.38 -7.50
C SER A 124 -10.62 -27.42 -7.34
N THR A 125 -9.43 -27.16 -7.89
CA THR A 125 -8.27 -28.06 -7.87
C THR A 125 -7.11 -27.48 -7.07
N SER A 126 -6.16 -28.33 -6.68
CA SER A 126 -4.92 -27.94 -6.00
C SER A 126 -3.97 -27.06 -6.83
N ARG A 127 -4.36 -26.68 -8.06
CA ARG A 127 -3.59 -25.76 -8.93
C ARG A 127 -3.81 -24.29 -8.60
N CYS A 128 -4.81 -23.95 -7.80
CA CYS A 128 -5.03 -22.56 -7.37
C CYS A 128 -3.90 -22.10 -6.45
N SER A 129 -3.17 -21.06 -6.84
CA SER A 129 -2.08 -20.50 -6.02
C SER A 129 -2.58 -19.98 -4.67
N CYS A 130 -3.77 -19.38 -4.62
CA CYS A 130 -4.38 -18.91 -3.36
C CYS A 130 -4.69 -20.08 -2.41
N ALA A 131 -5.31 -21.15 -2.93
CA ALA A 131 -5.62 -22.33 -2.14
C ALA A 131 -4.35 -23.03 -1.64
N HIS A 132 -3.31 -23.11 -2.48
CA HIS A 132 -2.02 -23.72 -2.14
C HIS A 132 -1.33 -23.02 -0.96
N VAL A 133 -1.45 -21.69 -0.85
CA VAL A 133 -0.90 -20.90 0.27
C VAL A 133 -1.92 -20.67 1.40
N GLY A 134 -3.08 -21.33 1.35
CA GLY A 134 -4.11 -21.24 2.39
C GLY A 134 -4.83 -19.90 2.48
N LEU A 135 -4.82 -19.08 1.43
CA LEU A 135 -5.48 -17.77 1.40
C LEU A 135 -6.83 -17.83 0.67
N PRO A 136 -7.84 -17.04 1.10
CA PRO A 136 -9.06 -16.85 0.33
C PRO A 136 -8.76 -16.13 -0.99
N CYS A 137 -9.45 -16.52 -2.06
CA CYS A 137 -9.46 -15.73 -3.29
C CYS A 137 -10.20 -14.41 -3.02
N LYS A 138 -9.69 -13.33 -3.58
CA LYS A 138 -10.29 -11.99 -3.49
C LYS A 138 -10.64 -11.47 -4.89
N GLU A 139 -11.28 -10.32 -4.97
CA GLU A 139 -11.73 -9.67 -6.21
C GLU A 139 -10.61 -9.39 -7.23
N PHE A 140 -9.34 -9.30 -6.79
CA PHE A 140 -8.20 -9.18 -7.70
C PHE A 140 -7.81 -10.51 -8.37
N CYS A 141 -8.35 -11.65 -7.96
CA CYS A 141 -8.10 -12.95 -8.58
C CYS A 141 -8.81 -13.06 -9.92
N GLU A 142 -8.30 -13.90 -10.83
CA GLU A 142 -8.96 -14.16 -12.11
C GLU A 142 -10.34 -14.82 -11.93
N CYS A 143 -10.50 -15.60 -10.85
CA CYS A 143 -11.78 -16.17 -10.43
C CYS A 143 -12.68 -15.20 -9.66
N GLU A 144 -12.20 -13.98 -9.40
CA GLU A 144 -12.87 -12.87 -8.69
C GLU A 144 -13.28 -13.17 -7.24
N GLY A 145 -12.97 -14.37 -6.72
CA GLY A 145 -13.52 -14.83 -5.45
C GLY A 145 -15.06 -14.94 -5.46
N GLY A 146 -15.65 -15.05 -6.65
CA GLY A 146 -17.09 -15.10 -6.85
C GLY A 146 -17.73 -16.43 -6.43
N GLN A 147 -19.04 -16.56 -6.66
CA GLN A 147 -19.81 -17.75 -6.21
C GLN A 147 -19.32 -19.07 -6.81
N LEU A 148 -18.79 -19.04 -8.03
CA LEU A 148 -18.24 -20.22 -8.71
C LEU A 148 -16.83 -20.59 -8.21
N CYS A 149 -16.20 -19.76 -7.36
CA CYS A 149 -14.90 -20.06 -6.80
C CYS A 149 -14.96 -21.30 -5.90
N GLY A 150 -14.22 -22.34 -6.28
CA GLY A 150 -14.08 -23.60 -5.55
C GLY A 150 -13.09 -23.55 -4.39
N ASN A 151 -12.46 -22.40 -4.10
CA ASN A 151 -11.57 -22.27 -2.95
C ASN A 151 -12.40 -22.20 -1.65
N LEU A 152 -12.28 -23.23 -0.81
CA LEU A 152 -13.01 -23.34 0.46
C LEU A 152 -12.77 -22.14 1.38
N ARG A 153 -11.53 -21.62 1.42
CA ARG A 153 -11.17 -20.45 2.25
C ARG A 153 -11.93 -19.19 1.84
N THR A 154 -12.27 -19.04 0.57
CA THR A 154 -13.10 -17.92 0.08
C THR A 154 -14.50 -17.98 0.68
N ARG A 155 -15.10 -19.18 0.70
CA ARG A 155 -16.45 -19.38 1.25
C ARG A 155 -16.49 -19.14 2.76
N GLU A 156 -15.50 -19.68 3.49
CA GLU A 156 -15.33 -19.43 4.93
C GLU A 156 -15.23 -17.93 5.24
N ALA A 157 -14.42 -17.19 4.47
CA ALA A 157 -14.25 -15.76 4.66
C ALA A 157 -15.53 -14.94 4.39
N GLN A 158 -16.36 -15.37 3.43
CA GLN A 158 -17.64 -14.71 3.12
C GLN A 158 -18.67 -14.91 4.24
N LEU A 159 -18.74 -16.10 4.83
CA LEU A 159 -19.66 -16.40 5.94
C LEU A 159 -19.31 -15.59 7.19
N ASN A 160 -18.02 -15.51 7.54
CA ASN A 160 -17.54 -14.79 8.71
C ASN A 160 -17.60 -13.25 8.57
N GLY A 161 -17.71 -12.71 7.35
CA GLY A 161 -17.78 -11.26 7.10
C GLY A 161 -19.16 -10.64 7.32
N SER A 162 -20.22 -11.46 7.38
CA SER A 162 -21.62 -11.02 7.45
C SER A 162 -22.05 -10.47 8.81
N ASP A 163 -21.31 -10.76 9.89
CA ASP A 163 -21.73 -10.47 11.28
C ASP A 163 -21.21 -9.13 11.85
N SER A 164 -20.59 -8.26 11.05
CA SER A 164 -19.96 -7.02 11.54
C SER A 164 -20.60 -5.71 11.07
N LYS A 165 -21.83 -5.73 10.53
CA LYS A 165 -22.60 -4.49 10.32
C LYS A 165 -23.48 -4.20 11.54
N MET A 166 -22.86 -3.74 12.63
CA MET A 166 -23.57 -3.01 13.69
C MET A 166 -23.09 -1.56 13.67
N SER A 167 -24.06 -0.67 13.51
CA SER A 167 -24.00 0.79 13.49
C SER A 167 -23.28 1.44 14.68
N THR A 168 -22.48 2.46 14.40
CA THR A 168 -22.34 3.69 15.22
C THR A 168 -22.00 4.83 14.26
N SER A 169 -22.96 5.60 13.76
CA SER A 169 -23.47 6.86 14.34
C SER A 169 -22.36 7.84 14.74
N ASP A 170 -22.37 8.98 14.06
CA ASP A 170 -21.51 10.14 14.22
C ASP A 170 -21.31 10.56 15.69
N SER A 171 -20.06 10.89 16.05
CA SER A 171 -19.80 12.00 16.96
C SER A 171 -18.39 12.56 16.75
N GLU A 172 -18.36 13.85 16.43
CA GLU A 172 -17.22 14.76 16.51
C GLU A 172 -16.57 14.81 17.91
N TYR A 173 -15.46 15.56 18.00
CA TYR A 173 -14.73 16.04 19.20
C TYR A 173 -13.53 15.16 19.63
N SER A 174 -12.28 15.62 19.88
CA SER A 174 -11.65 16.94 19.80
C SER A 174 -10.12 16.87 19.91
N VAL A 175 -9.52 17.97 19.46
CA VAL A 175 -8.27 18.61 19.91
C VAL A 175 -7.83 18.20 21.32
N ILE A 176 -6.63 17.62 21.45
CA ILE A 176 -5.50 18.08 22.30
C ILE A 176 -4.20 17.73 21.57
#